data_AF-A0A5D0S798-F1
#
_entry.id   AF-A0A5D0S798-F1
#
_cell.length_a   1.000
_cell.length_b   1.000
_cell.length_c   1.000
_cell.angle_alpha   90.00
_cell.angle_beta   90.00
_cell.angle_gamma   90.00
#
_symmetry.space_group_name_H-M   'P 1'
#
loop_
_entity.id
_entity.type
_entity.pdbx_description
1 polymer ?
#
loop_
_entity_poly.entity_id
_entity_poly.type
_entity_poly.pdbx_seq_one_letter_code
_entity_poly.pdbx_strand_id
1 'polypeptide(L)'
;MPNTLAHIAVQTLATRGFLRDADFKWILAGCVLPDIPWIVQRAATVLVPEIPAIPLRLYVAVQSSLLVTLILGAALALLSRRPGRTFVILAVGVVMHLLLDATQTKWANGALFFAPFSWDLVNFGLYWPESPISLGLSVAGVAVALHAFWAVQPVRGRPVLRPTTRPVLAGALMLVWLSLPVVLMPGAKRADLHFAATLDVGTQRLGKAIEFDRTPMLIGPDGVARLRAWTGETFVLQGAVPADAEVVSVRGQFVAADTVKIDAIFVHRPAWRAILSQLGLLFVAGWWLRCLRRRK
;
A
#
# COMPACT_ATOMS: atom_id res chain seq x y z
N MET A 1 3.73 -1.85 3.55
CA MET A 1 2.43 -2.54 3.47
C MET A 1 1.67 -2.26 4.75
N PRO A 2 0.41 -1.84 4.63
CA PRO A 2 -0.47 -1.66 5.76
C PRO A 2 -0.82 -2.98 6.43
N ASN A 3 -1.38 -2.83 7.61
CA ASN A 3 -1.79 -3.92 8.46
C ASN A 3 -3.10 -4.51 7.92
N THR A 4 -3.00 -5.54 7.10
CA THR A 4 -4.16 -6.15 6.42
C THR A 4 -5.25 -6.60 7.40
N LEU A 5 -4.91 -7.02 8.62
CA LEU A 5 -5.91 -7.35 9.65
C LEU A 5 -6.73 -6.13 10.08
N ALA A 6 -6.09 -4.99 10.33
CA ALA A 6 -6.80 -3.75 10.65
C ALA A 6 -7.75 -3.32 9.51
N HIS A 7 -7.33 -3.50 8.26
CA HIS A 7 -8.16 -3.19 7.08
C HIS A 7 -9.37 -4.13 6.99
N ILE A 8 -9.18 -5.44 7.25
CA ILE A 8 -10.29 -6.41 7.30
C ILE A 8 -11.35 -5.98 8.32
N ALA A 9 -10.94 -5.53 9.51
CA ALA A 9 -11.87 -5.07 10.55
C ALA A 9 -12.74 -3.91 10.05
N VAL A 10 -12.08 -2.81 9.66
CA VAL A 10 -12.76 -1.57 9.27
C VAL A 10 -13.63 -1.78 8.06
N GLN A 11 -13.11 -2.45 7.01
CA GLN A 11 -13.85 -2.64 5.77
C GLN A 11 -15.02 -3.60 5.93
N THR A 12 -14.90 -4.64 6.76
CA THR A 12 -16.03 -5.56 6.99
C THR A 12 -17.16 -4.84 7.70
N LEU A 13 -16.86 -4.09 8.76
CA LEU A 13 -17.84 -3.35 9.53
C LEU A 13 -18.49 -2.25 8.68
N ALA A 14 -17.68 -1.45 7.98
CA ALA A 14 -18.19 -0.40 7.11
C ALA A 14 -19.05 -0.97 5.97
N THR A 15 -18.52 -1.92 5.20
CA THR A 15 -19.24 -2.46 4.04
C THR A 15 -20.53 -3.15 4.47
N ARG A 16 -20.53 -3.95 5.53
CA ARG A 16 -21.76 -4.62 6.00
C ARG A 16 -22.74 -3.68 6.71
N GLY A 17 -22.27 -2.55 7.22
CA GLY A 17 -23.12 -1.47 7.71
C GLY A 17 -24.00 -0.88 6.60
N PHE A 18 -23.43 -0.66 5.41
CA PHE A 18 -24.15 -0.13 4.24
C PHE A 18 -24.81 -1.21 3.37
N LEU A 19 -24.18 -2.38 3.26
CA LEU A 19 -24.57 -3.48 2.39
C LEU A 19 -24.56 -4.79 3.20
N ARG A 20 -25.65 -5.07 3.92
CA ARG A 20 -25.73 -6.19 4.87
C ARG A 20 -25.33 -7.54 4.30
N ASP A 21 -25.77 -7.88 3.08
CA ASP A 21 -25.38 -9.12 2.39
C ASP A 21 -24.20 -8.91 1.41
N ALA A 22 -23.28 -7.99 1.72
CA ALA A 22 -22.03 -7.90 0.99
C ALA A 22 -21.24 -9.21 1.15
N ASP A 23 -20.87 -9.77 0.00
CA ASP A 23 -20.13 -11.01 -0.07
C ASP A 23 -18.73 -10.80 0.47
N PHE A 24 -18.40 -11.56 1.53
CA PHE A 24 -17.17 -11.36 2.29
C PHE A 24 -15.91 -11.50 1.42
N LYS A 25 -15.92 -12.35 0.38
CA LYS A 25 -14.74 -12.48 -0.50
C LYS A 25 -14.41 -11.17 -1.24
N TRP A 26 -15.43 -10.40 -1.62
CA TRP A 26 -15.24 -9.14 -2.32
C TRP A 26 -14.86 -8.01 -1.36
N ILE A 27 -15.34 -8.05 -0.12
CA ILE A 27 -14.84 -7.17 0.95
C ILE A 27 -13.34 -7.38 1.13
N LEU A 28 -12.90 -8.63 1.29
CA LEU A 28 -11.50 -8.99 1.44
C LEU A 28 -10.64 -8.60 0.23
N ALA A 29 -11.17 -8.70 -0.99
CA ALA A 29 -10.47 -8.21 -2.17
C ALA A 29 -10.29 -6.69 -2.13
N GLY A 30 -11.33 -5.94 -1.75
CA GLY A 30 -11.24 -4.50 -1.50
C GLY A 30 -10.17 -4.11 -0.48
N CYS A 31 -9.90 -4.97 0.51
CA CYS A 31 -8.86 -4.77 1.52
C CYS A 31 -7.43 -4.86 0.99
N VAL A 32 -7.22 -5.46 -0.18
CA VAL A 32 -5.89 -5.77 -0.71
C VAL A 32 -5.63 -5.05 -2.02
N LEU A 33 -6.68 -4.68 -2.77
CA LEU A 33 -6.55 -4.09 -4.10
C LEU A 33 -5.54 -2.93 -4.18
N PRO A 34 -5.58 -1.90 -3.31
CA PRO A 34 -4.62 -0.80 -3.38
C PRO A 34 -3.18 -1.22 -3.04
N ASP A 35 -3.00 -2.33 -2.33
CA ASP A 35 -1.69 -2.86 -1.94
C ASP A 35 -1.06 -3.78 -2.99
N ILE A 36 -1.83 -4.30 -3.95
CA ILE A 36 -1.32 -5.22 -4.98
C ILE A 36 -0.08 -4.64 -5.68
N PRO A 37 -0.08 -3.37 -6.14
CA PRO A 37 1.10 -2.77 -6.76
C PRO A 37 2.34 -2.85 -5.86
N TRP A 38 2.18 -2.55 -4.56
CA TRP A 38 3.27 -2.57 -3.58
C TRP A 38 3.77 -3.98 -3.26
N ILE A 39 2.88 -4.98 -3.24
CA ILE A 39 3.24 -6.40 -3.09
C ILE A 39 4.08 -6.84 -4.28
N VAL A 40 3.59 -6.55 -5.49
CA VAL A 40 4.25 -6.91 -6.75
C VAL A 40 5.60 -6.21 -6.85
N GLN A 41 5.70 -4.93 -6.46
CA GLN A 41 6.96 -4.21 -6.39
C GLN A 41 8.01 -4.98 -5.58
N ARG A 42 7.64 -5.41 -4.37
CA ARG A 42 8.56 -6.12 -3.46
C ARG A 42 9.02 -7.44 -4.04
N ALA A 43 8.10 -8.20 -4.64
CA ALA A 43 8.45 -9.44 -5.32
C ALA A 43 9.39 -9.16 -6.51
N ALA A 44 9.09 -8.14 -7.33
CA ALA A 44 9.90 -7.76 -8.48
C ALA A 44 11.31 -7.32 -8.08
N THR A 45 11.47 -6.53 -7.02
CA THR A 45 12.80 -6.10 -6.54
C THR A 45 13.67 -7.24 -6.03
N VAL A 46 13.05 -8.35 -5.57
CA VAL A 46 13.78 -9.55 -5.16
C VAL A 46 14.15 -10.41 -6.36
N LEU A 47 13.22 -10.56 -7.32
CA LEU A 47 13.40 -11.42 -8.49
C LEU A 47 14.30 -10.79 -9.57
N VAL A 48 14.27 -9.47 -9.69
CA VAL A 48 15.04 -8.71 -10.70
C VAL A 48 15.63 -7.47 -10.01
N PRO A 49 16.78 -7.63 -9.32
CA PRO A 49 17.40 -6.54 -8.56
C PRO A 49 17.84 -5.34 -9.40
N GLU A 50 18.01 -5.53 -10.71
CA GLU A 50 18.45 -4.50 -11.66
C GLU A 50 17.33 -3.55 -12.11
N ILE A 51 16.08 -3.80 -11.73
CA ILE A 51 14.98 -2.89 -12.10
C ILE A 51 15.24 -1.50 -11.49
N PRO A 52 15.26 -0.42 -12.31
CA PRO A 52 15.48 0.93 -11.81
C PRO A 52 14.46 1.31 -10.73
N ALA A 53 14.96 1.63 -9.53
CA ALA A 53 14.14 1.85 -8.36
C ALA A 53 13.13 3.00 -8.54
N ILE A 54 13.58 4.15 -9.08
CA ILE A 54 12.75 5.36 -9.22
C ILE A 54 11.57 5.12 -10.19
N PRO A 55 11.78 4.68 -11.44
CA PRO A 55 10.67 4.35 -12.34
C PRO A 55 9.69 3.34 -11.74
N LEU A 56 10.20 2.27 -11.11
CA LEU A 56 9.36 1.25 -10.50
C LEU A 56 8.51 1.82 -9.35
N ARG A 57 9.11 2.62 -8.47
CA ARG A 57 8.41 3.25 -7.34
C ARG A 57 7.30 4.19 -7.82
N LEU A 58 7.58 5.02 -8.83
CA LEU A 58 6.60 5.92 -9.40
C LEU A 58 5.46 5.16 -10.10
N TYR A 59 5.79 4.15 -10.90
CA TYR A 59 4.78 3.28 -11.54
C TYR A 59 3.81 2.71 -10.50
N VAL A 60 4.35 2.11 -9.44
CA VAL A 60 3.59 1.48 -8.36
C VAL A 60 2.76 2.50 -7.59
N ALA A 61 3.32 3.68 -7.30
CA ALA A 61 2.61 4.74 -6.60
C ALA A 61 1.39 5.21 -7.41
N VAL A 62 1.56 5.50 -8.70
CA VAL A 62 0.44 5.85 -9.59
C VAL A 62 -0.58 4.72 -9.68
N GLN A 63 -0.11 3.47 -9.83
CA GLN A 63 -0.98 2.30 -9.94
C GLN A 63 -1.83 2.07 -8.68
N SER A 64 -1.32 2.46 -7.51
CA SER A 64 -2.02 2.39 -6.22
C SER A 64 -2.94 3.58 -5.93
N SER A 65 -3.01 4.58 -6.81
CA SER A 65 -3.94 5.71 -6.65
C SER A 65 -5.40 5.26 -6.70
N LEU A 66 -6.30 6.06 -6.14
CA LEU A 66 -7.73 5.74 -6.06
C LEU A 66 -8.31 5.43 -7.44
N LEU A 67 -8.18 6.35 -8.40
CA LEU A 67 -8.75 6.20 -9.73
C LEU A 67 -8.24 4.93 -10.42
N VAL A 68 -6.92 4.72 -10.41
CA VAL A 68 -6.30 3.56 -11.10
C VAL A 68 -6.71 2.25 -10.42
N THR A 69 -6.77 2.23 -9.09
CA THR A 69 -7.23 1.04 -8.35
C THR A 69 -8.72 0.75 -8.59
N LEU A 70 -9.56 1.77 -8.75
CA LEU A 70 -10.98 1.58 -9.12
C LEU A 70 -11.15 0.97 -10.51
N ILE A 71 -10.25 1.27 -11.46
CA ILE A 71 -10.23 0.60 -12.78
C ILE A 71 -10.01 -0.90 -12.63
N LEU A 72 -9.05 -1.31 -11.77
CA LEU A 72 -8.84 -2.73 -11.43
C LEU A 72 -10.07 -3.32 -10.74
N GLY A 73 -10.68 -2.58 -9.81
CA GLY A 73 -11.94 -2.98 -9.17
C GLY A 73 -13.07 -3.23 -10.18
N ALA A 74 -13.22 -2.36 -11.18
CA ALA A 74 -14.19 -2.52 -12.26
C ALA A 74 -13.89 -3.75 -13.13
N ALA A 75 -12.62 -3.97 -13.49
CA ALA A 75 -12.19 -5.15 -14.24
C ALA A 75 -12.57 -6.46 -13.51
N LEU A 76 -12.28 -6.56 -12.21
CA LEU A 76 -12.65 -7.73 -11.41
C LEU A 76 -14.16 -7.87 -11.23
N ALA A 77 -14.87 -6.76 -11.06
CA ALA A 77 -16.32 -6.77 -10.91
C ALA A 77 -17.02 -7.34 -12.16
N LEU A 78 -16.52 -7.06 -13.36
CA LEU A 78 -17.05 -7.59 -14.63
C LEU A 78 -17.00 -9.12 -14.71
N LEU A 79 -16.07 -9.76 -13.99
CA LEU A 79 -15.94 -11.22 -13.90
C LEU A 79 -16.90 -11.85 -12.87
N SER A 80 -17.60 -11.03 -12.09
CA SER A 80 -18.53 -11.47 -11.07
C SER A 80 -19.95 -11.72 -11.62
N ARG A 81 -20.77 -12.43 -10.85
CA ARG A 81 -22.19 -12.67 -11.19
C ARG A 81 -23.02 -11.40 -11.22
N ARG A 82 -22.67 -10.42 -10.38
CA ARG A 82 -23.41 -9.18 -10.16
C ARG A 82 -22.43 -8.00 -10.22
N PRO A 83 -21.98 -7.60 -11.41
CA PRO A 83 -20.88 -6.66 -11.58
C PRO A 83 -21.11 -5.33 -10.86
N GLY A 84 -22.28 -4.72 -10.98
CA GLY A 84 -22.58 -3.46 -10.29
C GLY A 84 -22.42 -3.58 -8.76
N ARG A 85 -23.04 -4.60 -8.14
CA ARG A 85 -22.94 -4.81 -6.68
C ARG A 85 -21.50 -5.14 -6.25
N THR A 86 -20.78 -5.94 -7.03
CA THR A 86 -19.37 -6.25 -6.74
C THR A 86 -18.49 -5.01 -6.85
N PHE A 87 -18.70 -4.17 -7.87
CA PHE A 87 -17.96 -2.93 -8.04
C PHE A 87 -18.18 -1.99 -6.86
N VAL A 88 -19.43 -1.81 -6.39
CA VAL A 88 -19.70 -0.99 -5.21
C VAL A 88 -18.96 -1.52 -3.97
N ILE A 89 -18.96 -2.84 -3.73
CA ILE A 89 -18.22 -3.43 -2.61
C ILE A 89 -16.72 -3.15 -2.73
N LEU A 90 -16.14 -3.35 -3.91
CA LEU A 90 -14.72 -3.11 -4.16
C LEU A 90 -14.37 -1.62 -4.04
N ALA A 91 -15.21 -0.73 -4.58
CA ALA A 91 -14.99 0.71 -4.52
C ALA A 91 -15.03 1.23 -3.08
N VAL A 92 -16.01 0.80 -2.28
CA VAL A 92 -16.05 1.08 -0.84
C VAL A 92 -14.78 0.57 -0.16
N GLY A 93 -14.36 -0.67 -0.47
CA GLY A 93 -13.12 -1.25 0.07
C GLY A 93 -11.88 -0.41 -0.27
N VAL A 94 -11.70 -0.02 -1.52
CA VAL A 94 -10.57 0.81 -1.98
C VAL A 94 -10.56 2.17 -1.30
N VAL A 95 -11.71 2.86 -1.23
CA VAL A 95 -11.81 4.16 -0.55
C VAL A 95 -11.47 4.02 0.93
N MET A 96 -12.06 3.04 1.62
CA MET A 96 -11.81 2.81 3.05
C MET A 96 -10.36 2.39 3.32
N HIS A 97 -9.75 1.62 2.42
CA HIS A 97 -8.33 1.28 2.50
C HIS A 97 -7.45 2.52 2.48
N LEU A 98 -7.64 3.37 1.47
CA LEU A 98 -6.83 4.57 1.28
C LEU A 98 -7.08 5.59 2.40
N LEU A 99 -8.32 5.70 2.90
CA LEU A 99 -8.65 6.56 4.04
C LEU A 99 -7.96 6.07 5.30
N LEU A 100 -8.05 4.77 5.60
CA LEU A 100 -7.36 4.19 6.75
C LEU A 100 -5.84 4.38 6.64
N ASP A 101 -5.29 4.22 5.44
CA ASP A 101 -3.88 4.49 5.17
C ASP A 101 -3.49 5.95 5.38
N ALA A 102 -4.38 6.89 5.07
CA ALA A 102 -4.19 8.32 5.29
C ALA A 102 -4.29 8.69 6.78
N THR A 103 -5.02 7.95 7.61
CA THR A 103 -5.06 8.22 9.07
C THR A 103 -3.75 7.94 9.78
N GLN A 104 -2.87 7.13 9.17
CA GLN A 104 -1.59 6.74 9.75
C GLN A 104 -0.48 7.73 9.40
N THR A 105 0.35 8.07 10.39
CA THR A 105 1.58 8.83 10.16
C THR A 105 2.56 7.99 9.32
N LYS A 106 2.89 8.51 8.15
CA LYS A 106 3.88 7.95 7.22
C LYS A 106 4.58 9.11 6.52
N TRP A 107 5.87 9.30 6.76
CA TRP A 107 6.60 10.38 6.09
C TRP A 107 6.92 10.00 4.64
N ALA A 108 7.02 10.98 3.75
CA ALA A 108 7.14 10.79 2.30
C ALA A 108 6.06 9.88 1.68
N ASN A 109 4.96 9.59 2.37
CA ASN A 109 4.03 8.53 1.97
C ASN A 109 2.61 8.85 2.44
N GLY A 110 1.62 8.31 1.76
CA GLY A 110 0.22 8.65 1.99
C GLY A 110 -0.67 8.08 0.90
N ALA A 111 -1.89 8.56 0.82
CA ALA A 111 -2.86 8.10 -0.17
C ALA A 111 -3.02 9.12 -1.31
N LEU A 112 -2.94 8.63 -2.55
CA LEU A 112 -3.22 9.41 -3.76
C LEU A 112 -4.72 9.33 -4.10
N PHE A 113 -5.51 10.24 -3.54
CA PHE A 113 -6.96 10.32 -3.80
C PHE A 113 -7.28 11.01 -5.13
N PHE A 114 -6.55 12.06 -5.45
CA PHE A 114 -6.91 12.98 -6.53
C PHE A 114 -6.03 12.86 -7.78
N ALA A 115 -5.12 11.89 -7.82
CA ALA A 115 -4.33 11.63 -9.02
C ALA A 115 -5.25 11.23 -10.19
N PRO A 116 -5.01 11.73 -11.43
CA PRO A 116 -3.86 12.54 -11.87
C PRO A 116 -4.04 14.06 -11.76
N PHE A 117 -5.14 14.55 -11.16
CA PHE A 117 -5.46 15.97 -11.07
C PHE A 117 -4.65 16.70 -9.99
N SER A 118 -4.36 16.02 -8.88
CA SER A 118 -3.38 16.43 -7.88
C SER A 118 -2.54 15.22 -7.47
N TRP A 119 -1.24 15.46 -7.27
CA TRP A 119 -0.25 14.46 -6.83
C TRP A 119 0.04 14.54 -5.34
N ASP A 120 -0.72 15.36 -4.60
CA ASP A 120 -0.54 15.54 -3.18
C ASP A 120 -0.92 14.25 -2.43
N LEU A 121 -0.06 13.85 -1.52
CA LEU A 121 -0.30 12.70 -0.64
C LEU A 121 -1.21 13.14 0.50
N VAL A 122 -2.40 12.52 0.57
CA VAL A 122 -3.29 12.72 1.73
C VAL A 122 -2.73 11.93 2.91
N ASN A 123 -2.38 12.65 3.97
CA ASN A 123 -1.93 12.08 5.25
C ASN A 123 -2.44 12.96 6.40
N PHE A 124 -3.31 12.40 7.24
CA PHE A 124 -3.86 13.06 8.44
C PHE A 124 -2.97 12.91 9.67
N GLY A 125 -2.06 11.93 9.69
CA GLY A 125 -1.07 11.76 10.74
C GLY A 125 -1.65 11.54 12.15
N LEU A 126 -2.80 10.87 12.27
CA LEU A 126 -3.51 10.74 13.55
C LEU A 126 -2.77 9.82 14.53
N TYR A 127 -2.09 8.79 14.04
CA TYR A 127 -1.35 7.86 14.87
C TYR A 127 -0.26 7.13 14.08
N TRP A 128 0.81 6.73 14.79
CA TRP A 128 1.83 5.86 14.23
C TRP A 128 1.29 4.44 14.01
N PRO A 129 1.66 3.74 12.93
CA PRO A 129 1.26 2.36 12.66
C PRO A 129 1.62 1.33 13.73
N GLU A 130 2.51 1.67 14.66
CA GLU A 130 2.93 0.87 15.81
C GLU A 130 2.16 1.24 17.10
N SER A 131 1.17 2.13 17.02
CA SER A 131 0.38 2.62 18.15
C SER A 131 -0.63 1.58 18.69
N PRO A 132 -1.12 1.77 19.94
CA PRO A 132 -2.22 0.97 20.49
C PRO A 132 -3.49 0.99 19.63
N ILE A 133 -3.77 2.09 18.91
CA ILE A 133 -4.90 2.19 17.98
C ILE A 133 -4.75 1.15 16.85
N SER A 134 -3.56 1.09 16.25
CA SER A 134 -3.26 0.10 15.20
C SER A 134 -3.38 -1.33 15.72
N LEU A 135 -2.91 -1.59 16.94
CA LEU A 135 -3.04 -2.90 17.59
C LEU A 135 -4.51 -3.25 17.84
N GLY A 136 -5.30 -2.33 18.39
CA GLY A 136 -6.73 -2.52 18.64
C GLY A 136 -7.51 -2.85 17.36
N LEU A 137 -7.25 -2.14 16.27
CA LEU A 137 -7.83 -2.45 14.96
C LEU A 137 -7.40 -3.83 14.45
N SER A 138 -6.16 -4.25 14.72
CA SER A 138 -5.67 -5.58 14.34
C SER A 138 -6.39 -6.69 15.09
N VAL A 139 -6.58 -6.52 16.41
CA VAL A 139 -7.31 -7.46 17.26
C VAL A 139 -8.76 -7.56 16.80
N ALA A 140 -9.41 -6.43 16.50
CA ALA A 140 -10.73 -6.42 15.89
C ALA A 140 -10.75 -7.17 14.54
N GLY A 141 -9.70 -7.02 13.74
CA GLY A 141 -9.51 -7.74 12.48
C GLY A 141 -9.43 -9.25 12.65
N VAL A 142 -8.67 -9.71 13.64
CA VAL A 142 -8.60 -11.13 14.02
C VAL A 142 -9.97 -11.62 14.47
N ALA A 143 -10.67 -10.88 15.33
CA ALA A 143 -12.01 -11.25 15.79
C ALA A 143 -13.00 -11.38 14.63
N VAL A 144 -13.00 -10.43 13.68
CA VAL A 144 -13.80 -10.48 12.45
C VAL A 144 -13.42 -11.67 11.59
N ALA A 145 -12.14 -11.93 11.39
CA ALA A 145 -11.64 -13.04 10.59
C ALA A 145 -12.07 -14.40 11.18
N LEU A 146 -11.92 -14.58 12.50
CA LEU A 146 -12.38 -15.76 13.22
C LEU A 146 -13.89 -15.90 13.11
N HIS A 147 -14.66 -14.85 13.44
CA HIS A 147 -16.11 -14.87 13.31
C HIS A 147 -16.55 -15.26 11.90
N ALA A 148 -15.93 -14.69 10.86
CA ALA A 148 -16.22 -15.05 9.48
C ALA A 148 -15.93 -16.53 9.19
N PHE A 149 -14.81 -17.06 9.69
CA PHE A 149 -14.45 -18.47 9.51
C PHE A 149 -15.47 -19.44 10.09
N TRP A 150 -16.04 -19.12 11.25
CA TRP A 150 -16.99 -19.97 11.96
C TRP A 150 -18.45 -19.75 11.50
N ALA A 151 -18.86 -18.50 11.33
CA ALA A 151 -20.27 -18.15 11.17
C ALA A 151 -20.68 -17.83 9.72
N VAL A 152 -19.75 -17.41 8.86
CA VAL A 152 -20.08 -16.99 7.50
C VAL A 152 -19.92 -18.15 6.52
N GLN A 153 -21.01 -18.53 5.87
CA GLN A 153 -20.96 -19.52 4.79
C GLN A 153 -20.31 -18.90 3.55
N PRO A 154 -19.25 -19.50 3.00
CA PRO A 154 -18.59 -18.97 1.82
C PRO A 154 -19.54 -19.05 0.62
N VAL A 155 -19.74 -17.93 -0.07
CA VAL A 155 -20.46 -17.92 -1.35
C VAL A 155 -19.59 -18.60 -2.39
N ARG A 156 -19.85 -19.89 -2.61
CA ARG A 156 -19.16 -20.74 -3.57
C ARG A 156 -19.66 -20.54 -4.99
N GLY A 157 -18.80 -20.83 -5.94
CA GLY A 157 -19.10 -20.79 -7.36
C GLY A 157 -17.96 -20.13 -8.14
N ARG A 158 -17.77 -20.57 -9.38
CA ARG A 158 -16.80 -19.95 -10.27
C ARG A 158 -17.25 -18.51 -10.60
N PRO A 159 -16.31 -17.56 -10.77
CA PRO A 159 -16.63 -16.33 -11.50
C PRO A 159 -17.31 -16.74 -12.82
N VAL A 160 -18.38 -16.05 -13.18
CA VAL A 160 -19.18 -16.44 -14.34
C VAL A 160 -18.45 -15.99 -15.60
N LEU A 161 -17.52 -16.83 -16.03
CA LEU A 161 -16.89 -16.80 -17.34
C LEU A 161 -17.85 -17.44 -18.35
N ARG A 162 -19.06 -16.90 -18.50
CA ARG A 162 -19.85 -17.20 -19.69
C ARG A 162 -19.26 -16.40 -20.85
N PRO A 163 -19.16 -16.96 -22.06
CA PRO A 163 -18.73 -16.23 -23.25
C PRO A 163 -19.72 -15.08 -23.49
N THR A 164 -19.34 -13.91 -23.02
CA THR A 164 -20.07 -12.65 -23.10
C THR A 164 -19.05 -11.57 -23.43
N THR A 165 -19.46 -10.35 -23.73
CA THR A 165 -18.53 -9.21 -23.96
C THR A 165 -17.76 -8.81 -22.69
N ARG A 166 -18.14 -9.32 -21.51
CA ARG A 166 -17.61 -8.88 -20.21
C ARG A 166 -16.15 -9.26 -19.96
N PRO A 167 -15.66 -10.48 -20.25
CA PRO A 167 -14.25 -10.81 -20.10
C PRO A 167 -13.35 -9.98 -21.03
N VAL A 168 -13.83 -9.64 -22.24
CA VAL A 168 -13.10 -8.76 -23.17
C VAL A 168 -12.96 -7.36 -22.57
N LEU A 169 -14.07 -6.79 -22.06
CA LEU A 169 -14.03 -5.49 -21.39
C LEU A 169 -13.18 -5.51 -20.11
N ALA A 170 -13.24 -6.59 -19.32
CA ALA A 170 -12.38 -6.78 -18.17
C ALA A 170 -10.90 -6.83 -18.56
N GLY A 171 -10.57 -7.52 -19.65
CA GLY A 171 -9.23 -7.54 -20.23
C GLY A 171 -8.78 -6.15 -20.67
N ALA A 172 -9.63 -5.39 -21.35
CA ALA A 172 -9.34 -4.02 -21.74
C ALA A 172 -9.08 -3.11 -20.53
N LEU A 173 -9.91 -3.18 -19.48
CA LEU A 173 -9.70 -2.41 -18.25
C LEU A 173 -8.42 -2.84 -17.52
N MET A 174 -8.08 -4.14 -17.54
CA MET A 174 -6.81 -4.63 -17.00
C MET A 174 -5.61 -4.04 -17.76
N LEU A 175 -5.69 -3.99 -19.09
CA LEU A 175 -4.66 -3.35 -19.92
C LEU A 175 -4.55 -1.85 -19.61
N VAL A 176 -5.66 -1.16 -19.38
CA VAL A 176 -5.64 0.24 -18.93
C VAL A 176 -4.97 0.35 -17.55
N TRP A 177 -5.32 -0.51 -16.59
CA TRP A 177 -4.69 -0.51 -15.26
C TRP A 177 -3.16 -0.77 -15.31
N LEU A 178 -2.70 -1.58 -16.26
CA LEU A 178 -1.27 -1.85 -16.47
C LEU A 178 -0.53 -0.72 -17.22
N SER A 179 -1.18 -0.09 -18.20
CA SER A 179 -0.52 0.89 -19.09
C SER A 179 -0.65 2.33 -18.62
N LEU A 180 -1.77 2.70 -17.98
CA LEU A 180 -2.05 4.07 -17.53
C LEU A 180 -0.97 4.63 -16.58
N PRO A 181 -0.39 3.87 -15.62
CA PRO A 181 0.69 4.39 -14.80
C PRO A 181 1.89 4.89 -15.62
N VAL A 182 2.26 4.24 -16.72
CA VAL A 182 3.37 4.66 -17.59
C VAL A 182 3.14 6.06 -18.15
N VAL A 183 1.91 6.34 -18.60
CA VAL A 183 1.51 7.63 -19.15
C VAL A 183 1.55 8.73 -18.09
N LEU A 184 1.21 8.39 -16.84
CA LEU A 184 1.04 9.34 -15.75
C LEU A 184 2.31 9.58 -14.90
N MET A 185 3.29 8.67 -14.96
CA MET A 185 4.57 8.77 -14.24
C MET A 185 5.30 10.11 -14.39
N PRO A 186 5.37 10.76 -15.56
CA PRO A 186 6.02 12.07 -15.68
C PRO A 186 5.37 13.13 -14.78
N GLY A 187 4.05 13.09 -14.58
CA GLY A 187 3.34 13.98 -13.66
C GLY A 187 3.76 13.73 -12.21
N ALA A 188 3.74 12.46 -11.79
CA ALA A 188 4.18 12.06 -10.45
C ALA A 188 5.64 12.44 -10.16
N LYS A 189 6.54 12.28 -11.15
CA LYS A 189 7.96 12.69 -11.03
C LYS A 189 8.10 14.21 -10.86
N ARG A 190 7.39 15.00 -11.66
CA ARG A 190 7.43 16.48 -11.56
C ARG A 190 6.91 16.99 -10.21
N ALA A 191 5.93 16.29 -9.64
CA ALA A 191 5.42 16.58 -8.30
C ALA A 191 6.35 16.09 -7.17
N ASP A 192 7.53 15.55 -7.51
CA ASP A 192 8.50 14.99 -6.58
C ASP A 192 7.90 13.93 -5.62
N LEU A 193 6.97 13.11 -6.14
CA LEU A 193 6.30 12.09 -5.35
C LEU A 193 7.32 11.11 -4.75
N HIS A 194 7.24 10.87 -3.44
CA HIS A 194 8.25 10.10 -2.68
C HIS A 194 9.69 10.65 -2.83
N PHE A 195 9.83 11.95 -3.09
CA PHE A 195 11.10 12.63 -3.37
C PHE A 195 11.84 12.05 -4.59
N ALA A 196 11.12 11.49 -5.56
CA ALA A 196 11.70 10.82 -6.72
C ALA A 196 12.56 11.72 -7.62
N ALA A 197 12.21 13.00 -7.79
CA ALA A 197 13.02 13.95 -8.52
C ALA A 197 14.20 14.44 -7.68
N THR A 198 14.00 14.65 -6.38
CA THR A 198 15.09 15.02 -5.44
C THR A 198 16.14 13.92 -5.32
N LEU A 199 15.72 12.66 -5.33
CA LEU A 199 16.60 11.48 -5.28
C LEU A 199 17.15 11.07 -6.65
N ASP A 200 16.74 11.72 -7.74
CA ASP A 200 17.25 11.37 -9.07
C ASP A 200 18.75 11.68 -9.22
N VAL A 201 19.44 10.89 -10.05
CA VAL A 201 20.88 11.04 -10.30
C VAL A 201 21.14 12.35 -11.02
N GLY A 202 22.15 13.10 -10.57
CA GLY A 202 22.52 14.40 -11.14
C GLY A 202 21.69 15.57 -10.63
N THR A 203 20.70 15.35 -9.76
CA THR A 203 19.97 16.44 -9.12
C THR A 203 20.82 17.11 -8.04
N GLN A 204 20.88 18.45 -8.06
CA GLN A 204 21.43 19.21 -6.94
C GLN A 204 20.48 19.10 -5.74
N ARG A 205 20.97 18.46 -4.66
CA ARG A 205 20.20 18.17 -3.45
C ARG A 205 20.34 19.22 -2.36
N LEU A 206 21.43 19.97 -2.33
CA LEU A 206 21.71 20.97 -1.28
C LEU A 206 20.50 21.90 -1.07
N GLY A 207 20.02 21.98 0.18
CA GLY A 207 18.89 22.80 0.56
C GLY A 207 17.51 22.19 0.27
N LYS A 208 17.41 21.00 -0.34
CA LYS A 208 16.12 20.34 -0.56
C LYS A 208 15.67 19.57 0.67
N ALA A 209 14.37 19.69 0.97
CA ALA A 209 13.73 18.86 1.98
C ALA A 209 13.71 17.40 1.54
N ILE A 210 13.74 16.48 2.51
CA ILE A 210 13.66 15.05 2.27
C ILE A 210 12.97 14.38 3.44
N GLU A 211 12.18 13.37 3.12
CA GLU A 211 11.61 12.47 4.10
C GLU A 211 11.82 11.01 3.71
N PHE A 212 12.00 10.18 4.73
CA PHE A 212 12.14 8.74 4.62
C PHE A 212 11.19 8.08 5.62
N ASP A 213 10.42 7.08 5.18
CA ASP A 213 9.53 6.30 6.06
C ASP A 213 10.01 4.86 6.16
N ARG A 214 10.23 4.41 7.41
CA ARG A 214 10.64 3.05 7.78
C ARG A 214 11.84 2.54 7.01
N THR A 215 12.90 3.32 7.03
CA THR A 215 14.14 2.98 6.35
C THR A 215 15.13 2.35 7.32
N PRO A 216 15.86 1.31 6.91
CA PRO A 216 16.94 0.76 7.71
C PRO A 216 18.01 1.83 7.98
N MET A 217 18.42 1.91 9.24
CA MET A 217 19.56 2.70 9.68
C MET A 217 20.73 1.76 9.97
N LEU A 218 21.92 2.17 9.56
CA LEU A 218 23.16 1.43 9.73
C LEU A 218 24.13 2.34 10.46
N ILE A 219 24.72 1.86 11.56
CA ILE A 219 25.84 2.55 12.19
C ILE A 219 27.12 1.93 11.63
N GLY A 220 27.94 2.75 10.99
CA GLY A 220 29.21 2.29 10.45
C GLY A 220 30.23 1.98 11.55
N PRO A 221 31.34 1.29 11.22
CA PRO A 221 32.44 1.06 12.17
C PRO A 221 33.08 2.35 12.71
N ASP A 222 32.90 3.45 11.98
CA ASP A 222 33.30 4.82 12.32
C ASP A 222 32.34 5.52 13.30
N GLY A 223 31.27 4.83 13.74
CA GLY A 223 30.23 5.40 14.60
C GLY A 223 29.27 6.34 13.87
N VAL A 224 29.42 6.51 12.54
CA VAL A 224 28.58 7.41 11.76
C VAL A 224 27.29 6.71 11.35
N ALA A 225 26.16 7.30 11.75
CA ALA A 225 24.85 6.82 11.36
C ALA A 225 24.55 7.14 9.90
N ARG A 226 24.09 6.11 9.18
CA ARG A 226 23.77 6.16 7.77
C ARG A 226 22.38 5.57 7.53
N LEU A 227 21.64 6.15 6.60
CA LEU A 227 20.33 5.67 6.17
C LEU A 227 20.43 5.14 4.74
N ARG A 228 19.94 3.93 4.50
CA ARG A 228 19.91 3.36 3.15
C ARG A 228 18.55 3.63 2.49
N ALA A 229 18.49 4.61 1.61
CA ALA A 229 17.27 4.95 0.89
C ALA A 229 16.74 3.80 0.02
N TRP A 230 15.46 3.89 -0.35
CA TRP A 230 14.82 2.91 -1.23
C TRP A 230 15.39 2.89 -2.65
N THR A 231 16.17 3.90 -3.04
CA THR A 231 16.97 3.93 -4.27
C THR A 231 18.23 3.07 -4.20
N GLY A 232 18.60 2.57 -3.02
CA GLY A 232 19.86 1.87 -2.74
C GLY A 232 20.99 2.81 -2.30
N GLU A 233 20.84 4.11 -2.50
CA GLU A 233 21.79 5.12 -2.02
C GLU A 233 21.86 5.15 -0.49
N THR A 234 23.01 5.55 0.04
CA THR A 234 23.24 5.67 1.47
C THR A 234 23.54 7.12 1.81
N PHE A 235 22.87 7.65 2.82
CA PHE A 235 22.98 9.03 3.25
C PHE A 235 23.51 9.11 4.68
N VAL A 236 24.49 9.99 4.91
CA VAL A 236 24.96 10.31 6.26
C VAL A 236 23.91 11.12 6.98
N LEU A 237 23.61 10.74 8.22
CA LEU A 237 22.69 11.45 9.08
C LEU A 237 23.45 12.39 10.01
N GLN A 238 23.09 13.68 9.99
CA GLN A 238 23.64 14.70 10.88
C GLN A 238 22.56 15.17 11.86
N GLY A 239 22.87 15.13 13.15
CA GLY A 239 21.98 15.55 14.23
C GLY A 239 21.90 14.52 15.36
N ALA A 240 20.88 14.62 16.19
CA ALA A 240 20.63 13.64 17.25
C ALA A 240 20.10 12.33 16.63
N VAL A 241 20.94 11.29 16.63
CA VAL A 241 20.59 9.96 16.12
C VAL A 241 20.65 8.95 17.27
N PRO A 242 19.59 8.16 17.50
CA PRO A 242 19.61 7.06 18.48
C PRO A 242 20.65 6.00 18.11
N ALA A 243 21.43 5.53 19.08
CA ALA A 243 22.51 4.58 18.83
C ALA A 243 22.03 3.14 18.55
N ASP A 244 20.80 2.80 18.93
CA ASP A 244 20.23 1.45 18.90
C ASP A 244 19.07 1.29 17.90
N ALA A 245 18.79 2.32 17.10
CA ALA A 245 17.68 2.26 16.15
C ALA A 245 18.04 1.48 14.88
N GLU A 246 17.30 0.40 14.60
CA GLU A 246 17.46 -0.37 13.36
C GLU A 246 16.64 0.20 12.19
N VAL A 247 15.44 0.72 12.49
CA VAL A 247 14.49 1.20 11.50
C VAL A 247 13.93 2.54 11.96
N VAL A 248 14.08 3.55 11.10
CA VAL A 248 13.71 4.94 11.41
C VAL A 248 12.87 5.54 10.30
N SER A 249 11.98 6.46 10.67
CA SER A 249 11.51 7.49 9.75
C SER A 249 12.27 8.77 10.06
N VAL A 250 12.69 9.48 9.01
CA VAL A 250 13.49 10.72 9.12
C VAL A 250 12.81 11.80 8.27
N ARG A 251 12.70 13.00 8.82
CA ARG A 251 12.39 14.24 8.08
C ARG A 251 13.58 15.18 8.27
N GLY A 252 14.02 15.80 7.19
CA GLY A 252 15.17 16.68 7.23
C GLY A 252 15.41 17.42 5.94
N GLN A 253 16.64 17.94 5.81
CA GLN A 253 17.10 18.68 4.65
C GLN A 253 18.50 18.21 4.26
N PHE A 254 18.76 18.13 2.96
CA PHE A 254 20.10 17.88 2.45
C PHE A 254 21.01 19.09 2.72
N VAL A 255 22.10 18.87 3.45
CA VAL A 255 23.17 19.86 3.69
C VAL A 255 24.41 19.59 2.85
N ALA A 256 24.46 18.41 2.21
CA ALA A 256 25.38 18.06 1.14
C ALA A 256 24.67 17.09 0.17
N ALA A 257 25.36 16.62 -0.88
CA ALA A 257 24.78 15.69 -1.85
C ALA A 257 24.41 14.32 -1.23
N ASP A 258 25.11 13.93 -0.16
CA ASP A 258 25.03 12.64 0.53
C ASP A 258 24.71 12.77 2.03
N THR A 259 24.47 13.99 2.51
CA THR A 259 24.32 14.27 3.94
C THR A 259 22.98 14.96 4.23
N VAL A 260 22.22 14.39 5.16
CA VAL A 260 20.91 14.87 5.59
C VAL A 260 20.99 15.35 7.03
N LYS A 261 20.68 16.62 7.25
CA LYS A 261 20.45 17.17 8.58
C LYS A 261 19.04 16.78 9.03
N ILE A 262 18.95 16.15 10.20
CA ILE A 262 17.68 15.68 10.76
C ILE A 262 16.96 16.83 11.43
N ASP A 263 15.69 17.03 11.05
CA ASP A 263 14.76 17.91 11.74
C ASP A 263 13.84 17.11 12.68
N ALA A 264 13.42 15.91 12.25
CA ALA A 264 12.67 14.99 13.08
C ALA A 264 13.02 13.54 12.77
N ILE A 265 13.00 12.70 13.81
CA ILE A 265 13.24 11.27 13.70
C ILE A 265 12.20 10.50 14.54
N PHE A 266 11.75 9.38 14.01
CA PHE A 266 10.90 8.44 14.73
C PHE A 266 11.48 7.03 14.62
N VAL A 267 11.64 6.37 15.76
CA VAL A 267 12.19 5.01 15.84
C VAL A 267 11.05 4.00 15.80
N HIS A 268 11.10 3.06 14.87
CA HIS A 268 10.11 2.00 14.75
C HIS A 268 10.50 0.77 15.57
N ARG A 269 9.50 0.11 16.17
CA ARG A 269 9.69 -1.24 16.72
C ARG A 269 9.65 -2.26 15.58
N PRO A 270 10.70 -3.08 15.38
CA PRO A 270 10.76 -3.97 14.24
C PRO A 270 9.70 -5.09 14.29
N ALA A 271 9.43 -5.66 13.11
CA ALA A 271 8.74 -6.93 12.83
C ALA A 271 7.21 -7.07 13.06
N TRP A 272 6.60 -6.47 14.08
CA TRP A 272 5.20 -6.81 14.44
C TRP A 272 4.19 -6.50 13.33
N ARG A 273 4.29 -5.32 12.71
CA ARG A 273 3.40 -4.91 11.62
C ARG A 273 3.51 -5.82 10.39
N ALA A 274 4.72 -6.29 10.07
CA ALA A 274 4.94 -7.17 8.93
C ALA A 274 4.22 -8.51 9.13
N ILE A 275 4.31 -9.07 10.34
CA ILE A 275 3.62 -10.31 10.72
C ILE A 275 2.11 -10.14 10.58
N LEU A 276 1.53 -9.06 11.13
CA LEU A 276 0.09 -8.81 11.07
C LEU A 276 -0.43 -8.65 9.63
N SER A 277 0.35 -7.97 8.78
CA SER A 277 0.03 -7.87 7.35
C SER A 277 0.06 -9.24 6.67
N GLN A 278 1.11 -10.03 6.89
CA GLN A 278 1.23 -11.37 6.31
C GLN A 278 0.11 -12.32 6.76
N LEU A 279 -0.23 -12.33 8.06
CA LEU A 279 -1.34 -13.12 8.58
C LEU A 279 -2.68 -12.72 7.95
N GLY A 280 -2.93 -11.41 7.78
CA GLY A 280 -4.11 -10.92 7.08
C GLY A 280 -4.17 -11.37 5.62
N LEU A 281 -3.06 -11.29 4.89
CA LEU A 281 -2.98 -11.77 3.49
C LEU A 281 -3.19 -13.28 3.38
N LEU A 282 -2.60 -14.07 4.29
CA LEU A 282 -2.82 -15.51 4.37
C LEU A 282 -4.29 -15.83 4.62
N PHE A 283 -4.96 -15.07 5.49
CA PHE A 283 -6.40 -15.21 5.70
C PHE A 283 -7.20 -14.89 4.44
N VAL A 284 -6.89 -13.79 3.75
CA VAL A 284 -7.54 -13.43 2.48
C VAL A 284 -7.37 -14.55 1.45
N ALA A 285 -6.15 -15.05 1.26
CA ALA A 285 -5.86 -16.14 0.34
C ALA A 285 -6.60 -17.42 0.73
N GLY A 286 -6.57 -17.80 2.01
CA GLY A 286 -7.27 -18.97 2.55
C GLY A 286 -8.79 -18.89 2.35
N TRP A 287 -9.38 -17.71 2.53
CA TRP A 287 -10.80 -17.49 2.28
C TRP A 287 -11.15 -17.66 0.80
N TRP A 288 -10.37 -17.06 -0.10
CA TRP A 288 -10.56 -17.23 -1.55
C TRP A 288 -10.43 -18.68 -1.98
N LEU A 289 -9.44 -19.42 -1.47
CA LEU A 289 -9.30 -20.86 -1.71
C LEU A 289 -10.54 -21.64 -1.23
N ARG A 290 -11.08 -21.31 -0.04
CA ARG A 290 -12.31 -21.91 0.48
C ARG A 290 -13.54 -21.62 -0.40
N CYS A 291 -13.63 -20.44 -1.01
CA CYS A 291 -14.67 -20.08 -1.97
C CYS A 291 -14.54 -20.81 -3.31
N LEU A 292 -13.31 -21.08 -3.76
CA LEU A 292 -13.02 -21.77 -5.03
C LEU A 292 -13.14 -23.30 -4.95
N ARG A 293 -12.94 -23.90 -3.77
CA ARG A 293 -13.13 -25.35 -3.55
C ARG A 293 -14.57 -25.76 -3.87
N ARG A 294 -14.75 -26.64 -4.86
CA ARG A 294 -16.03 -27.30 -5.17
C ARG A 294 -16.42 -28.22 -4.01
N ARG A 295 -17.70 -28.30 -3.67
CA ARG A 295 -18.21 -29.47 -2.94
C ARG A 295 -18.08 -30.66 -3.90
N LYS A 296 -17.42 -31.72 -3.44
CA LYS A 296 -17.66 -33.05 -3.99
C LYS A 296 -19.10 -33.43 -3.70
#